data_AF-A0A3F3H0L6-F1
#
_entry.id   AF-A0A3F3H0L6-F1
#
_cell.length_a   1.000
_cell.length_b   1.000
_cell.length_c   1.000
_cell.angle_alpha   90.00
_cell.angle_beta   90.00
_cell.angle_gamma   90.00
#
_symmetry.space_group_name_H-M   'P 1'
#
loop_
_entity.id
_entity.type
_entity.pdbx_description
1 polymer ?
#
loop_
_entity_poly.entity_id
_entity_poly.type
_entity_poly.pdbx_seq_one_letter_code
_entity_poly.pdbx_strand_id
1 'polypeptide(L)'
;MAKKRKKKKWFFLPKAKKKRRIYFMLLLVFLTLIALTVAMNQSMTTKKDQIIYQDEAKQKQLKIWAPFAQKMQYKYRIFASISLAQAILESDWNQSSLSKDYNNLYGIKASASQAGVVVPTKEYEDGHWITVDQKFASYKTWQESMEAHAQLISKGTHWNPNQYEHVLAAKNYQAAAQALVQDGYATDPTYAAKLVAVIETWNLKRFDLAVKMGDVTS
;
A
#
# COMPACT_ATOMS: atom_id res chain seq x y z
N MET A 1 70.51 7.55 -56.27
CA MET A 1 69.31 7.43 -55.41
C MET A 1 68.06 7.69 -56.24
N ALA A 2 67.14 6.73 -56.38
CA ALA A 2 65.74 6.98 -56.77
C ALA A 2 64.84 5.81 -56.30
N LYS A 3 63.81 6.14 -55.53
CA LYS A 3 62.97 5.26 -54.68
C LYS A 3 62.12 4.25 -55.48
N LYS A 4 62.20 2.96 -55.11
CA LYS A 4 61.26 1.89 -55.53
C LYS A 4 59.89 2.11 -54.85
N ARG A 5 58.86 2.44 -55.63
CA ARG A 5 57.49 2.70 -55.17
C ARG A 5 56.71 1.37 -55.01
N LYS A 6 56.44 0.94 -53.77
CA LYS A 6 55.63 -0.26 -53.47
C LYS A 6 54.14 -0.01 -53.80
N LYS A 7 53.58 -0.77 -54.75
CA LYS A 7 52.13 -0.76 -55.05
C LYS A 7 51.36 -1.51 -53.94
N LYS A 8 50.40 -0.84 -53.29
CA LYS A 8 49.47 -1.45 -52.31
C LYS A 8 48.51 -2.39 -53.05
N LYS A 9 48.55 -3.69 -52.74
CA LYS A 9 47.55 -4.68 -53.21
C LYS A 9 46.24 -4.43 -52.46
N TRP A 10 45.22 -3.93 -53.16
CA TRP A 10 43.85 -3.93 -52.66
C TRP A 10 43.28 -5.34 -52.77
N PHE A 11 42.91 -5.95 -51.63
CA PHE A 11 42.23 -7.24 -51.59
C PHE A 11 40.78 -7.08 -52.08
N PHE A 12 40.49 -7.46 -53.32
CA PHE A 12 39.11 -7.62 -53.79
C PHE A 12 38.59 -9.00 -53.37
N LEU A 13 37.59 -9.04 -52.48
CA LEU A 13 36.91 -10.27 -52.08
C LEU A 13 35.93 -10.74 -53.18
N PRO A 14 35.84 -12.05 -53.48
CA PRO A 14 34.93 -12.58 -54.49
C PRO A 14 33.45 -12.30 -54.14
N LYS A 15 32.66 -11.85 -55.12
CA LYS A 15 31.25 -11.43 -54.96
C LYS A 15 30.36 -12.46 -54.23
N ALA A 16 30.61 -13.76 -54.39
CA ALA A 16 29.89 -14.83 -53.71
C ALA A 16 30.08 -14.84 -52.17
N LYS A 17 31.27 -14.45 -51.68
CA LYS A 17 31.54 -14.32 -50.23
C LYS A 17 30.80 -13.13 -49.60
N LYS A 18 30.51 -12.09 -50.39
CA LYS A 18 29.76 -10.90 -49.94
C LYS A 18 28.28 -11.22 -49.71
N LYS A 19 27.63 -12.00 -50.58
CA LYS A 19 26.22 -12.44 -50.39
C LYS A 19 26.05 -13.34 -49.17
N ARG A 20 26.94 -14.31 -48.95
CA ARG A 20 26.91 -15.18 -47.74
C ARG A 20 27.05 -14.39 -46.44
N ARG A 21 27.90 -13.35 -46.41
CA ARG A 21 28.01 -12.43 -45.27
C ARG A 21 26.72 -11.64 -45.01
N ILE A 22 26.02 -11.23 -46.06
CA ILE A 22 24.72 -10.55 -45.93
C ILE A 22 23.68 -11.49 -45.32
N TYR A 23 23.54 -12.72 -45.82
CA TYR A 23 22.61 -13.69 -45.24
C TYR A 23 22.96 -14.05 -43.79
N PHE A 24 24.26 -14.17 -43.47
CA PHE A 24 24.70 -14.40 -42.09
C PHE A 24 24.37 -13.22 -41.18
N MET A 25 24.55 -11.98 -41.64
CA MET A 25 24.15 -10.78 -40.88
C MET A 25 22.62 -10.69 -40.72
N LEU A 26 21.84 -11.00 -41.76
CA LEU A 26 20.38 -11.04 -41.69
C LEU A 26 19.89 -12.11 -40.70
N LEU A 27 20.53 -13.29 -40.69
CA LEU A 27 20.24 -14.35 -39.72
C LEU A 27 20.57 -13.91 -38.29
N LEU A 28 21.71 -13.25 -38.06
CA LEU A 28 22.06 -12.69 -36.76
C LEU A 28 21.04 -11.66 -36.28
N VAL A 29 20.64 -10.72 -37.14
CA VAL A 29 19.60 -9.72 -36.82
C VAL A 29 18.28 -10.41 -36.48
N PHE A 30 17.88 -11.41 -37.26
CA PHE A 30 16.67 -12.18 -37.00
C PHE A 30 16.72 -12.92 -35.66
N LEU A 31 17.84 -13.58 -35.33
CA LEU A 31 18.03 -14.24 -34.03
C LEU A 31 18.02 -13.25 -32.87
N THR A 32 18.62 -12.06 -33.03
CA THR A 32 18.57 -11.03 -31.98
C THR A 32 17.15 -10.51 -31.76
N LEU A 33 16.35 -10.35 -32.82
CA LEU A 33 14.94 -9.95 -32.70
C LEU A 33 14.11 -11.00 -31.95
N ILE A 34 14.32 -12.30 -32.24
CA ILE A 34 13.68 -13.40 -31.49
C ILE A 34 14.10 -13.39 -30.02
N ALA A 35 15.39 -13.21 -29.74
CA ALA A 35 15.87 -13.14 -28.36
C ALA A 35 15.24 -11.97 -27.59
N LEU A 36 15.11 -10.80 -28.24
CA LEU A 36 14.43 -9.64 -27.66
C LEU A 36 12.94 -9.90 -27.38
N THR A 37 12.21 -10.50 -28.31
CA THR A 37 10.77 -10.77 -28.10
C THR A 37 10.54 -11.79 -26.99
N VAL A 38 11.40 -12.82 -26.88
CA VAL A 38 11.36 -13.79 -25.77
C VAL A 38 11.66 -13.10 -24.45
N ALA A 39 12.69 -12.24 -24.37
CA ALA A 39 13.01 -11.49 -23.16
C ALA A 39 11.89 -10.53 -22.73
N MET A 40 11.23 -9.85 -23.69
CA MET A 40 10.07 -9.00 -23.41
C MET A 40 8.87 -9.82 -22.90
N ASN A 41 8.58 -10.97 -23.50
CA ASN A 41 7.52 -11.87 -23.03
C ASN A 41 7.82 -12.40 -21.62
N GLN A 42 9.06 -12.82 -21.34
CA GLN A 42 9.48 -13.25 -19.99
C GLN A 42 9.35 -12.11 -18.96
N SER A 43 9.72 -10.87 -19.32
CA SER A 43 9.52 -9.72 -18.43
C SER A 43 8.05 -9.48 -18.12
N MET A 44 7.17 -9.64 -19.12
CA MET A 44 5.72 -9.50 -18.96
C MET A 44 5.11 -10.61 -18.11
N THR A 45 5.56 -11.87 -18.25
CA THR A 45 5.09 -12.98 -17.38
C THR A 45 5.50 -12.74 -15.95
N THR A 46 6.76 -12.37 -15.68
CA THR A 46 7.25 -12.09 -14.32
C THR A 46 6.46 -10.97 -13.65
N LYS A 47 6.13 -9.89 -14.36
CA LYS A 47 5.29 -8.81 -13.82
C LYS A 47 3.88 -9.29 -13.48
N LYS A 48 3.25 -10.11 -14.33
CA LYS A 48 1.92 -10.69 -14.05
C LYS A 48 1.96 -11.59 -12.82
N ASP A 49 2.95 -12.47 -12.71
CA ASP A 49 3.10 -13.38 -11.57
C ASP A 49 3.31 -12.60 -10.26
N GLN A 50 4.11 -11.53 -10.30
CA GLN A 50 4.28 -10.64 -9.15
C GLN A 50 2.97 -9.96 -8.75
N ILE A 51 2.17 -9.49 -9.72
CA ILE A 51 0.86 -8.89 -9.43
C ILE A 51 -0.07 -9.90 -8.77
N ILE A 52 -0.17 -11.11 -9.32
CA ILE A 52 -1.01 -12.20 -8.79
C ILE A 52 -0.57 -12.55 -7.36
N TYR A 53 0.73 -12.74 -7.14
CA TYR A 53 1.28 -13.06 -5.82
C TYR A 53 0.99 -11.95 -4.79
N GLN A 54 1.17 -10.69 -5.18
CA GLN A 54 0.88 -9.55 -4.31
C GLN A 54 -0.62 -9.46 -3.97
N ASP A 55 -1.51 -9.73 -4.92
CA ASP A 55 -2.95 -9.79 -4.66
C ASP A 55 -3.28 -10.92 -3.67
N GLU A 56 -2.75 -12.12 -3.87
CA GLU A 56 -2.95 -13.26 -2.96
C GLU A 56 -2.45 -12.97 -1.54
N ALA A 57 -1.28 -12.35 -1.40
CA ALA A 57 -0.74 -11.97 -0.10
C ALA A 57 -1.65 -10.96 0.63
N LYS A 58 -2.17 -9.95 -0.10
CA LYS A 58 -3.11 -8.96 0.42
C LYS A 58 -4.45 -9.58 0.81
N GLN A 59 -4.99 -10.49 0.00
CA GLN A 59 -6.21 -11.23 0.34
C GLN A 59 -6.00 -12.12 1.58
N LYS A 60 -4.83 -12.74 1.72
CA LYS A 60 -4.47 -13.52 2.93
C LYS A 60 -4.42 -12.61 4.17
N GLN A 61 -3.83 -11.43 4.05
CA GLN A 61 -3.80 -10.45 5.15
C GLN A 61 -5.21 -10.03 5.56
N LEU A 62 -6.09 -9.75 4.60
CA LEU A 62 -7.51 -9.46 4.88
C LEU A 62 -8.22 -10.61 5.57
N LYS A 63 -7.98 -11.86 5.19
CA LYS A 63 -8.56 -13.04 5.87
C LYS A 63 -8.13 -13.12 7.35
N ILE A 64 -6.94 -12.63 7.69
CA ILE A 64 -6.44 -12.59 9.07
C ILE A 64 -7.08 -11.44 9.85
N TRP A 65 -7.15 -10.24 9.25
CA TRP A 65 -7.64 -9.04 9.94
C TRP A 65 -9.16 -8.94 10.05
N ALA A 66 -9.89 -9.36 9.01
CA ALA A 66 -11.33 -9.12 8.91
C ALA A 66 -12.15 -9.71 10.06
N PRO A 67 -11.91 -10.96 10.55
CA PRO A 67 -12.66 -11.48 11.69
C PRO A 67 -12.49 -10.64 12.96
N PHE A 68 -11.29 -10.09 13.19
CA PHE A 68 -11.05 -9.23 14.35
C PHE A 68 -11.66 -7.83 14.14
N ALA A 69 -11.61 -7.28 12.91
CA ALA A 69 -12.30 -6.04 12.58
C ALA A 69 -13.81 -6.13 12.78
N GLN A 70 -14.43 -7.26 12.41
CA GLN A 70 -15.85 -7.55 12.68
C GLN A 70 -16.15 -7.64 14.17
N LYS A 71 -15.28 -8.29 14.95
CA LYS A 71 -15.38 -8.30 16.42
C LYS A 71 -15.33 -6.88 17.00
N MET A 72 -14.44 -6.03 16.48
CA MET A 72 -14.36 -4.62 16.89
C MET A 72 -15.60 -3.84 16.48
N GLN A 73 -16.15 -4.08 15.28
CA GLN A 73 -17.41 -3.47 14.87
C GLN A 73 -18.55 -3.83 15.81
N TYR A 74 -18.66 -5.10 16.20
CA TYR A 74 -19.68 -5.53 17.15
C TYR A 74 -19.53 -4.82 18.51
N LYS A 75 -18.31 -4.76 19.04
CA LYS A 75 -18.02 -4.23 20.38
C LYS A 75 -18.02 -2.69 20.46
N TYR A 76 -17.49 -2.03 19.43
CA TYR A 76 -17.17 -0.59 19.43
C TYR A 76 -17.88 0.21 18.33
N ARG A 77 -18.73 -0.44 17.52
CA ARG A 77 -19.60 0.18 16.50
C ARG A 77 -18.91 0.88 15.32
N ILE A 78 -17.58 0.81 15.22
CA ILE A 78 -16.85 1.21 14.02
C ILE A 78 -17.04 0.19 12.89
N PHE A 79 -17.38 0.62 11.67
CA PHE A 79 -17.49 -0.29 10.52
C PHE A 79 -16.19 -1.09 10.31
N ALA A 80 -16.31 -2.40 10.09
CA ALA A 80 -15.15 -3.26 9.83
C ALA A 80 -14.43 -2.82 8.55
N SER A 81 -15.17 -2.39 7.53
CA SER A 81 -14.63 -1.85 6.28
C SER A 81 -13.75 -0.61 6.51
N ILE A 82 -14.19 0.30 7.40
CA ILE A 82 -13.42 1.50 7.79
C ILE A 82 -12.14 1.10 8.52
N SER A 83 -12.25 0.25 9.54
CA SER A 83 -11.09 -0.20 10.32
C SER A 83 -10.06 -0.91 9.44
N LEU A 84 -10.50 -1.75 8.50
CA LEU A 84 -9.62 -2.43 7.55
C LEU A 84 -8.99 -1.47 6.54
N ALA A 85 -9.75 -0.49 6.04
CA ALA A 85 -9.24 0.49 5.09
C ALA A 85 -8.17 1.40 5.72
N GLN A 86 -8.40 1.84 6.96
CA GLN A 86 -7.40 2.60 7.72
C GLN A 86 -6.17 1.72 7.99
N ALA A 87 -6.33 0.47 8.47
CA ALA A 87 -5.19 -0.42 8.66
C ALA A 87 -4.38 -0.61 7.37
N ILE A 88 -5.03 -0.79 6.22
CA ILE A 88 -4.36 -0.91 4.92
C ILE A 88 -3.57 0.37 4.58
N LEU A 89 -4.21 1.53 4.68
CA LEU A 89 -3.65 2.81 4.26
C LEU A 89 -2.50 3.25 5.17
N GLU A 90 -2.68 3.16 6.49
CA GLU A 90 -1.72 3.65 7.49
C GLU A 90 -0.51 2.72 7.65
N SER A 91 -0.71 1.40 7.49
CA SER A 91 0.38 0.42 7.65
C SER A 91 1.07 0.02 6.34
N ASP A 92 0.58 0.49 5.20
CA ASP A 92 0.93 -0.03 3.87
C ASP A 92 0.86 -1.56 3.84
N TRP A 93 -0.31 -2.15 4.13
CA TRP A 93 -0.47 -3.62 4.20
C TRP A 93 0.51 -4.31 5.17
N ASN A 94 0.71 -3.73 6.35
CA ASN A 94 1.67 -4.19 7.35
C ASN A 94 3.13 -4.17 6.84
N GLN A 95 3.45 -3.25 5.92
CA GLN A 95 4.80 -3.10 5.38
C GLN A 95 5.59 -1.96 6.01
N SER A 96 4.93 -0.99 6.66
CA SER A 96 5.58 0.12 7.36
C SER A 96 6.40 -0.41 8.55
N SER A 97 7.53 0.25 8.86
CA SER A 97 8.35 -0.12 10.04
C SER A 97 7.53 -0.05 11.33
N LEU A 98 6.66 0.96 11.46
CA LEU A 98 5.80 1.12 12.63
C LEU A 98 4.86 -0.09 12.85
N SER A 99 4.29 -0.61 11.76
CA SER A 99 3.43 -1.79 11.80
C SER A 99 4.20 -3.09 12.02
N LYS A 100 5.34 -3.29 11.33
CA LYS A 100 6.14 -4.51 11.42
C LYS A 100 6.86 -4.69 12.76
N ASP A 101 7.47 -3.62 13.26
CA ASP A 101 8.40 -3.70 14.38
C ASP A 101 7.67 -3.44 15.72
N TYR A 102 6.55 -2.71 15.67
CA TYR A 102 5.82 -2.26 16.87
C TYR A 102 4.32 -2.60 16.84
N ASN A 103 3.88 -3.40 15.85
CA ASN A 103 2.49 -3.83 15.67
C ASN A 103 1.46 -2.69 15.61
N ASN A 104 1.87 -1.45 15.30
CA ASN A 104 0.96 -0.31 15.25
C ASN A 104 0.47 -0.09 13.82
N LEU A 105 -0.73 -0.62 13.52
CA LEU A 105 -1.32 -0.61 12.19
C LEU A 105 -1.91 0.74 11.78
N TYR A 106 -2.17 1.63 12.74
CA TYR A 106 -3.01 2.83 12.55
C TYR A 106 -2.26 4.14 12.79
N GLY A 107 -0.96 4.08 13.10
CA GLY A 107 -0.19 5.27 13.42
C GLY A 107 -0.64 5.96 14.72
N ILE A 108 -1.19 5.23 15.69
CA ILE A 108 -1.68 5.83 16.95
C ILE A 108 -0.49 6.39 17.74
N LYS A 109 -0.54 7.68 18.04
CA LYS A 109 0.44 8.37 18.91
C LYS A 109 0.31 7.84 20.35
N ALA A 110 1.44 7.65 21.03
CA ALA A 110 1.44 7.21 22.42
C ALA A 110 1.01 8.36 23.33
N SER A 111 0.21 8.07 24.36
CA SER A 111 0.02 9.03 25.45
C SER A 111 1.33 9.21 26.25
N ALA A 112 1.39 10.27 27.07
CA ALA A 112 2.57 10.60 27.85
C ALA A 112 3.07 9.41 28.70
N SER A 113 2.17 8.66 29.33
CA SER A 113 2.46 7.51 30.18
C SER A 113 2.51 6.17 29.46
N GLN A 114 2.12 6.10 28.19
CA GLN A 114 2.11 4.86 27.42
C GLN A 114 3.51 4.53 26.87
N ALA A 115 3.85 3.24 26.88
CA ALA A 115 5.03 2.74 26.18
C ALA A 115 4.94 3.05 24.68
N GLY A 116 6.04 3.46 24.08
CA GLY A 116 6.05 3.86 22.69
C GLY A 116 7.45 3.99 22.12
N VAL A 117 7.52 4.18 20.82
CA VAL A 117 8.74 4.42 20.07
C VAL A 117 8.71 5.84 19.51
N VAL A 118 9.83 6.55 19.57
CA VAL A 118 9.99 7.84 18.89
C VAL A 118 10.57 7.56 17.51
N VAL A 119 9.84 7.96 16.47
CA VAL A 119 10.30 7.86 15.08
C VAL A 119 9.99 9.15 14.33
N PRO A 120 10.81 9.53 13.34
CA PRO A 120 10.50 10.66 12.47
C PRO A 120 9.28 10.33 11.61
N THR A 121 8.33 11.25 11.56
CA THR A 121 7.15 11.18 10.68
C THR A 121 7.00 12.46 9.89
N LYS A 122 6.31 12.37 8.74
CA LYS A 122 5.95 13.53 7.94
C LYS A 122 4.60 14.07 8.41
N GLU A 123 4.55 15.35 8.75
CA GLU A 123 3.31 16.07 9.06
C GLU A 123 3.10 17.15 8.01
N TYR A 124 1.83 17.46 7.71
CA TYR A 124 1.46 18.56 6.83
C TYR A 124 0.91 19.71 7.68
N GLU A 125 1.73 20.74 7.83
CA GLU A 125 1.43 21.94 8.62
C GLU A 125 1.65 23.17 7.74
N ASP A 126 0.82 24.21 7.87
CA ASP A 126 0.97 25.47 7.13
C ASP A 126 1.19 25.35 5.60
N GLY A 127 0.59 24.34 4.97
CA GLY A 127 0.65 24.14 3.52
C GLY A 127 1.93 23.46 2.99
N HIS A 128 2.77 22.91 3.86
CA HIS A 128 4.00 22.21 3.48
C HIS A 128 4.26 20.97 4.35
N TRP A 129 5.06 20.04 3.82
CA TRP A 129 5.46 18.83 4.53
C TRP A 129 6.71 19.10 5.38
N ILE A 130 6.63 18.81 6.66
CA ILE A 130 7.76 18.83 7.61
C ILE A 130 8.01 17.43 8.15
N THR A 131 9.23 17.16 8.60
CA THR A 131 9.55 15.94 9.35
C THR A 131 9.69 16.30 10.81
N VAL A 132 8.92 15.63 11.67
CA VAL A 132 8.96 15.82 13.12
C VAL A 132 9.09 14.47 13.81
N ASP A 133 9.81 14.45 14.94
CA ASP A 133 9.87 13.27 15.79
C ASP A 133 8.56 13.16 16.58
N GLN A 134 7.88 12.03 16.44
CA GLN A 134 6.64 11.74 17.15
C GLN A 134 6.75 10.43 17.91
N LYS A 135 6.14 10.38 19.10
CA LYS A 135 6.07 9.16 19.90
C LYS A 135 4.83 8.38 19.52
N PHE A 136 5.00 7.20 18.93
CA PHE A 136 3.93 6.29 18.56
C PHE A 136 3.77 5.17 19.59
N ALA A 137 2.54 4.72 19.78
CA ALA A 137 2.23 3.58 20.61
C ALA A 137 2.90 2.32 20.05
N SER A 138 3.39 1.45 20.94
CA SER A 138 3.89 0.12 20.61
C SER A 138 2.98 -0.93 21.23
N TYR A 139 2.69 -1.98 20.48
CA TYR A 139 1.77 -3.05 20.87
C TYR A 139 2.47 -4.41 20.81
N LYS A 140 2.04 -5.35 21.66
CA LYS A 140 2.57 -6.71 21.63
C LYS A 140 2.08 -7.49 20.43
N THR A 141 0.87 -7.17 19.96
CA THR A 141 0.23 -7.83 18.83
C THR A 141 -0.56 -6.84 17.97
N TRP A 142 -0.77 -7.16 16.70
CA TRP A 142 -1.58 -6.32 15.80
C TRP A 142 -3.04 -6.22 16.25
N GLN A 143 -3.56 -7.23 16.96
CA GLN A 143 -4.89 -7.22 17.56
C GLN A 143 -5.04 -6.10 18.59
N GLU A 144 -4.03 -5.91 19.44
CA GLU A 144 -4.02 -4.83 20.44
C GLU A 144 -4.08 -3.45 19.76
N SER A 145 -3.39 -3.27 18.63
CA SER A 145 -3.47 -2.03 17.85
C SER A 145 -4.86 -1.80 17.26
N MET A 146 -5.49 -2.84 16.71
CA MET A 146 -6.85 -2.75 16.17
C MET A 146 -7.91 -2.50 17.25
N GLU A 147 -7.74 -3.08 18.44
CA GLU A 147 -8.61 -2.79 19.57
C GLU A 147 -8.38 -1.36 20.11
N ALA A 148 -7.14 -0.89 20.19
CA ALA A 148 -6.82 0.48 20.58
C ALA A 148 -7.43 1.50 19.60
N HIS A 149 -7.37 1.24 18.30
CA HIS A 149 -8.02 2.05 17.28
C HIS A 149 -9.55 2.09 17.47
N ALA A 150 -10.17 0.93 17.63
CA ALA A 150 -11.62 0.86 17.86
C ALA A 150 -12.04 1.58 19.15
N GLN A 151 -11.23 1.50 20.20
CA GLN A 151 -11.45 2.25 21.44
C GLN A 151 -11.30 3.75 21.26
N LEU A 152 -10.29 4.21 20.52
CA LEU A 152 -10.11 5.63 20.20
C LEU A 152 -11.35 6.20 19.51
N ILE A 153 -11.85 5.51 18.48
CA ILE A 153 -13.07 5.95 17.78
C ILE A 153 -14.30 5.87 18.69
N SER A 154 -14.43 4.80 19.48
CA SER A 154 -15.60 4.63 20.34
C SER A 154 -15.65 5.54 21.57
N LYS A 155 -14.50 5.99 22.07
CA LYS A 155 -14.38 6.74 23.35
C LYS A 155 -13.84 8.15 23.18
N GLY A 156 -13.47 8.54 21.96
CA GLY A 156 -12.77 9.78 21.69
C GLY A 156 -11.36 9.80 22.28
N THR A 157 -10.76 10.99 22.28
CA THR A 157 -9.48 11.26 22.93
C THR A 157 -9.69 11.62 24.39
N HIS A 158 -8.61 11.64 25.19
CA HIS A 158 -8.74 11.95 26.62
C HIS A 158 -9.30 13.36 26.89
N TRP A 159 -9.07 14.31 25.97
CA TRP A 159 -9.54 15.70 26.09
C TRP A 159 -10.85 15.96 25.35
N ASN A 160 -11.25 15.07 24.45
CA ASN A 160 -12.52 15.15 23.73
C ASN A 160 -13.15 13.74 23.58
N PRO A 161 -13.93 13.30 24.58
CA PRO A 161 -14.59 11.98 24.54
C PRO A 161 -15.60 11.80 23.41
N ASN A 162 -16.16 12.90 22.89
CA ASN A 162 -17.14 12.87 21.80
C ASN A 162 -16.50 13.11 20.43
N GLN A 163 -15.16 13.11 20.34
CA GLN A 163 -14.45 13.52 19.14
C GLN A 163 -14.97 12.84 17.87
N TYR A 164 -15.27 11.53 17.94
CA TYR A 164 -15.67 10.73 16.78
C TYR A 164 -17.15 10.36 16.76
N GLU A 165 -18.02 11.17 17.39
CA GLU A 165 -19.46 10.86 17.48
C GLU A 165 -20.14 10.76 16.11
N HIS A 166 -19.70 11.54 15.11
CA HIS A 166 -20.26 11.48 13.76
C HIS A 166 -19.85 10.18 13.05
N VAL A 167 -18.64 9.67 13.31
CA VAL A 167 -18.19 8.36 12.80
C VAL A 167 -19.10 7.25 13.33
N LEU A 168 -19.44 7.29 14.62
CA LEU A 168 -20.33 6.30 15.26
C LEU A 168 -21.79 6.43 14.80
N ALA A 169 -22.24 7.64 14.47
CA ALA A 169 -23.60 7.89 13.98
C ALA A 169 -23.79 7.56 12.48
N ALA A 170 -22.71 7.40 11.74
CA ALA A 170 -22.72 7.19 10.29
C ALA A 170 -23.54 5.95 9.87
N LYS A 171 -24.32 6.10 8.79
CA LYS A 171 -25.21 5.03 8.29
C LYS A 171 -24.54 4.08 7.30
N ASN A 172 -23.38 4.46 6.79
CA ASN A 172 -22.58 3.69 5.85
C ASN A 172 -21.11 4.12 5.94
N TYR A 173 -20.23 3.35 5.29
CA TYR A 173 -18.80 3.62 5.31
C TYR A 173 -18.44 4.94 4.62
N GLN A 174 -19.18 5.40 3.61
CA GLN A 174 -18.89 6.69 2.97
C GLN A 174 -19.09 7.85 3.95
N ALA A 175 -20.19 7.83 4.70
CA ALA A 175 -20.48 8.82 5.74
C ALA A 175 -19.46 8.72 6.89
N ALA A 176 -19.07 7.52 7.30
CA ALA A 176 -18.04 7.34 8.32
C ALA A 176 -16.66 7.86 7.87
N ALA A 177 -16.29 7.65 6.60
CA ALA A 177 -15.04 8.17 6.05
C ALA A 177 -15.01 9.70 6.01
N GLN A 178 -16.14 10.35 5.65
CA GLN A 178 -16.27 11.80 5.73
C GLN A 178 -16.23 12.31 7.17
N ALA A 179 -16.93 11.61 8.07
CA ALA A 179 -16.94 11.94 9.49
C ALA A 179 -15.53 11.86 10.11
N LEU A 180 -14.67 10.91 9.69
CA LEU A 180 -13.28 10.85 10.17
C LEU A 180 -12.50 12.14 9.86
N VAL A 181 -12.73 12.76 8.69
CA VAL A 181 -12.09 14.04 8.33
C VAL A 181 -12.71 15.17 9.14
N GLN A 182 -14.05 15.21 9.22
CA GLN A 182 -14.78 16.21 10.01
C GLN A 182 -14.35 16.22 11.48
N ASP A 183 -14.15 15.04 12.05
CA ASP A 183 -13.82 14.80 13.47
C ASP A 183 -12.30 14.90 13.75
N GLY A 184 -11.51 15.25 12.72
CA GLY A 184 -10.09 15.58 12.85
C GLY A 184 -9.16 14.37 12.99
N TYR A 185 -9.53 13.20 12.45
CA TYR A 185 -8.63 12.04 12.41
C TYR A 185 -7.40 12.29 11.51
N ALA A 186 -7.61 12.96 10.37
CA ALA A 186 -6.56 13.30 9.41
C ALA A 186 -6.73 14.73 8.89
N THR A 187 -5.61 15.43 8.68
CA THR A 187 -5.59 16.78 8.09
C THR A 187 -5.66 16.76 6.56
N ASP A 188 -5.46 15.60 5.94
CA ASP A 188 -5.52 15.42 4.49
C ASP A 188 -6.98 15.53 3.98
N PRO A 189 -7.32 16.54 3.15
CA PRO A 189 -8.68 16.72 2.65
C PRO A 189 -9.14 15.59 1.73
N THR A 190 -8.23 14.78 1.20
CA THR A 190 -8.54 13.63 0.33
C THR A 190 -8.66 12.31 1.09
N TYR A 191 -8.49 12.32 2.41
CA TYR A 191 -8.45 11.10 3.24
C TYR A 191 -9.73 10.26 3.11
N ALA A 192 -10.91 10.88 3.19
CA ALA A 192 -12.18 10.19 3.02
C ALA A 192 -12.28 9.47 1.66
N ALA A 193 -11.85 10.13 0.58
CA ALA A 193 -11.85 9.55 -0.76
C ALA A 193 -10.87 8.37 -0.88
N LYS A 194 -9.68 8.46 -0.24
CA LYS A 194 -8.72 7.36 -0.18
C LYS A 194 -9.30 6.14 0.52
N LEU A 195 -9.96 6.32 1.67
CA LEU A 195 -10.60 5.23 2.39
C LEU A 195 -11.70 4.56 1.55
N VAL A 196 -12.59 5.35 0.93
CA VAL A 196 -13.63 4.83 0.05
C VAL A 196 -13.03 4.05 -1.12
N ALA A 197 -11.97 4.56 -1.76
CA ALA A 197 -11.29 3.87 -2.84
C ALA A 197 -10.69 2.52 -2.39
N VAL A 198 -10.07 2.46 -1.21
CA VAL A 198 -9.56 1.20 -0.63
C VAL A 198 -10.71 0.22 -0.36
N ILE A 199 -11.81 0.69 0.23
CA ILE A 199 -12.99 -0.14 0.53
C ILE A 199 -13.56 -0.73 -0.75
N GLU A 200 -13.69 0.06 -1.81
CA GLU A 200 -14.26 -0.39 -3.08
C GLU A 200 -13.33 -1.33 -3.83
N THR A 201 -12.04 -0.99 -3.92
CA THR A 201 -11.01 -1.81 -4.60
C THR A 201 -10.94 -3.22 -4.01
N TRP A 202 -11.00 -3.33 -2.68
CA TRP A 202 -10.89 -4.61 -1.98
C TRP A 202 -12.24 -5.21 -1.57
N ASN A 203 -13.35 -4.56 -1.96
CA ASN A 203 -14.72 -4.91 -1.58
C ASN A 203 -14.84 -5.17 -0.07
N LEU A 204 -14.30 -4.25 0.75
CA LEU A 204 -14.23 -4.41 2.21
C LEU A 204 -15.60 -4.30 2.89
N LYS A 205 -16.57 -3.65 2.23
CA LYS A 205 -17.97 -3.58 2.68
C LYS A 205 -18.56 -4.96 2.98
N ARG A 206 -18.10 -6.01 2.28
CA ARG A 206 -18.55 -7.41 2.54
C ARG A 206 -18.29 -7.88 3.97
N PHE A 207 -17.38 -7.22 4.69
CA PHE A 207 -17.07 -7.52 6.08
C PHE A 207 -17.93 -6.72 7.07
N ASP A 208 -18.65 -5.68 6.63
CA ASP A 208 -19.51 -4.91 7.52
C ASP A 208 -20.66 -5.76 8.04
N LEU A 209 -20.84 -5.76 9.36
CA LEU A 209 -21.97 -6.41 10.00
C LEU A 209 -23.22 -5.54 9.92
N ALA A 210 -24.37 -6.15 9.64
CA ALA A 210 -25.67 -5.50 9.75
C ALA A 210 -26.07 -5.40 11.24
N VAL A 211 -25.39 -4.54 12.01
CA VAL A 211 -25.70 -4.39 13.43
C VAL A 211 -26.92 -3.48 13.58
N LYS A 212 -28.07 -4.05 13.96
CA LYS A 212 -29.24 -3.24 14.32
C LYS A 212 -28.91 -2.40 15.55
N MET A 213 -29.18 -1.10 15.49
CA MET A 213 -28.93 -0.15 16.57
C MET A 213 -29.99 -0.26 17.69
N GLY A 214 -30.08 -1.45 18.31
CA GLY A 214 -31.02 -1.72 19.41
C GLY A 214 -30.59 -2.81 20.40
N ASP A 215 -29.71 -3.75 20.01
CA ASP A 215 -29.52 -4.99 20.80
C ASP A 215 -28.27 -5.03 21.69
N VAL A 216 -27.79 -3.90 22.22
CA VAL A 216 -26.73 -3.94 23.25
C VAL A 216 -27.14 -3.12 24.46
N THR A 217 -28.10 -3.69 25.19
CA THR A 217 -28.23 -3.51 26.64
C THR A 217 -28.52 -4.89 27.24
N SER A 218 -27.48 -5.52 27.76
CA SER A 218 -27.56 -6.54 28.83
C SER A 218 -26.15 -6.79 29.34
#